data_AF-A0A897N4E1-F1
#
_entry.id   AF-A0A897N4E1-F1
#
_cell.length_a   1.000
_cell.length_b   1.000
_cell.length_c   1.000
_cell.angle_alpha   90.00
_cell.angle_beta   90.00
_cell.angle_gamma   90.00
#
_symmetry.space_group_name_H-M   'P 1'
#
loop_
_entity.id
_entity.type
_entity.pdbx_description
1 polymer ?
#
loop_
_entity_poly.entity_id
_entity_poly.type
_entity_poly.pdbx_seq_one_letter_code
_entity_poly.pdbx_strand_id
1 'polypeptide(L)' 'MACDVGLVDSGDHVLSIGGTGSGADTALLVRAANSRDFYETRVLEMIAKPADEEVLIFW' A
#
# COMPACT_ATOMS: atom_id res chain seq x y z
N MET A 1 -3.11 -6.82 6.49
CA MET A 1 -3.28 -8.25 6.14
C MET A 1 -1.99 -9.03 6.24
N ALA A 2 -1.01 -8.86 5.34
CA ALA A 2 0.23 -9.65 5.37
C ALA A 2 0.98 -9.55 6.73
N CYS A 3 1.00 -8.34 7.31
CA CYS A 3 1.53 -8.11 8.65
C CYS A 3 0.74 -8.86 9.75
N ASP A 4 -0.60 -8.85 9.67
CA ASP A 4 -1.47 -9.46 10.69
C ASP A 4 -1.28 -10.98 10.80
N VAL A 5 -0.91 -11.64 9.71
CA VAL A 5 -0.66 -13.08 9.66
C VAL A 5 0.83 -13.43 9.82
N GLY A 6 1.69 -12.46 10.10
CA GLY A 6 3.12 -12.66 10.32
C GLY A 6 3.92 -13.00 9.07
N LEU A 7 3.45 -12.63 7.87
CA LEU A 7 4.22 -12.78 6.63
C LEU A 7 5.19 -11.61 6.39
N VAL A 8 4.93 -10.47 7.04
CA VAL A 8 5.76 -9.26 7.03
C VAL A 8 5.81 -8.78 8.48
N ASP A 9 6.98 -8.34 8.96
CA ASP A 9 7.08 -7.84 10.32
C ASP A 9 6.55 -6.41 10.43
N SER A 10 5.95 -6.09 11.58
CA SER A 10 5.50 -4.73 11.87
C SER A 10 6.70 -3.80 11.94
N GLY A 11 6.65 -2.69 11.21
CA GLY A 11 7.74 -1.73 11.07
C GLY A 11 8.60 -1.93 9.83
N ASP A 12 8.48 -3.05 9.11
CA ASP A 12 9.22 -3.28 7.87
C ASP A 12 8.81 -2.30 6.77
N HIS A 13 9.79 -1.94 5.94
CA HIS A 13 9.55 -1.24 4.69
C HIS A 13 9.30 -2.26 3.59
N VAL A 14 8.08 -2.27 3.05
CA VAL A 14 7.66 -3.25 2.04
C VAL A 14 7.04 -2.59 0.82
N LEU A 15 7.22 -3.24 -0.33
CA LEU A 15 6.53 -2.86 -1.56
C LEU A 15 5.12 -3.47 -1.56
N SER A 16 4.11 -2.61 -1.44
CA SER A 16 2.70 -3.00 -1.57
C SER A 16 2.25 -2.82 -3.02
N ILE A 17 1.74 -3.89 -3.64
CA ILE A 17 1.27 -3.89 -5.03
C ILE A 17 -0.22 -4.24 -5.05
N GLY A 18 -1.00 -3.44 -5.77
CA GLY A 18 -2.44 -3.63 -5.97
C GLY A 18 -2.90 -3.10 -7.33
N GLY A 19 -4.17 -3.31 -7.66
CA GLY A 19 -4.74 -2.86 -8.94
C GLY A 19 -6.23 -2.60 -8.90
N THR A 20 -6.73 -1.90 -9.92
CA THR A 20 -8.15 -1.57 -10.09
C THR A 20 -8.86 -2.68 -10.87
N GLY A 21 -9.85 -3.34 -10.25
CA GLY A 21 -10.66 -4.39 -10.88
C GLY A 21 -9.92 -5.72 -11.08
N SER A 22 -8.86 -5.73 -11.91
CA SER A 22 -8.03 -6.91 -12.17
C SER A 22 -6.58 -6.52 -12.48
N GLY A 23 -5.63 -7.44 -12.22
CA GLY A 23 -4.20 -7.16 -12.42
C GLY A 23 -3.62 -6.24 -11.35
N ALA A 24 -2.57 -5.49 -11.72
CA ALA A 24 -1.89 -4.55 -10.83
C ALA A 24 -1.51 -3.29 -11.62
N ASP A 25 -1.84 -2.12 -11.07
CA ASP A 25 -1.58 -0.81 -11.67
C ASP A 25 -0.96 0.19 -10.67
N THR A 26 -0.85 -0.20 -9.40
CA THR A 26 -0.43 0.67 -8.29
C THR A 26 0.61 -0.03 -7.42
N ALA A 27 1.70 0.68 -7.13
CA ALA A 27 2.78 0.20 -6.28
C ALA A 27 3.25 1.31 -5.32
N LEU A 28 3.29 1.00 -4.03
CA LEU A 28 3.67 1.93 -2.96
C LEU A 28 4.76 1.31 -2.09
N LEU A 29 5.75 2.10 -1.66
CA LEU A 29 6.59 1.74 -0.52
C LEU A 29 5.85 2.12 0.75
N VAL A 30 5.64 1.16 1.65
CA VAL A 30 4.92 1.37 2.90
C VAL A 30 5.71 0.88 4.10
N ARG A 31 5.58 1.57 5.24
CA ARG A 31 5.90 1.01 6.54
C ARG A 31 4.73 0.15 7.00
N ALA A 32 4.94 -1.15 7.09
CA ALA A 32 3.93 -2.11 7.51
C ALA A 32 3.56 -1.91 8.99
N ALA A 33 2.28 -2.12 9.31
CA ALA A 33 1.78 -2.21 10.68
C ALA A 33 0.64 -3.23 10.73
N ASN A 34 0.41 -3.78 11.93
CA ASN A 34 -0.76 -4.60 12.18
C ASN A 34 -2.03 -3.74 12.17
N SER A 35 -3.16 -4.36 11.85
CA SER A 35 -4.50 -3.75 11.84
C SER A 35 -4.90 -3.13 13.19
N ARG A 36 -4.43 -3.68 14.32
CA ARG A 36 -4.62 -3.08 15.65
C ARG A 36 -3.93 -1.72 15.80
N ASP A 37 -2.83 -1.52 15.09
CA ASP A 37 -2.03 -0.31 15.06
C ASP A 37 -2.16 0.38 13.69
N PHE A 38 -3.36 0.35 13.09
CA PHE A 38 -3.60 0.81 11.71
C PHE A 38 -3.01 2.19 11.40
N TYR A 39 -3.12 3.12 12.36
CA TYR A 39 -2.61 4.49 12.25
C TYR A 39 -1.07 4.61 12.31
N GLU A 40 -0.35 3.52 12.53
CA GLU A 40 1.12 3.44 12.42
C GLU A 40 1.59 3.08 11.01
N THR A 41 0.67 2.65 10.14
CA THR A 41 0.96 2.44 8.71
C THR A 41 1.33 3.79 8.07
N ARG A 42 2.39 3.80 7.26
CA ARG A 42 2.82 5.00 6.53
C ARG A 42 3.05 4.66 5.08
N VAL A 43 2.54 5.50 4.17
CA VAL A 43 2.98 5.52 2.77
C VAL A 43 4.26 6.34 2.73
N LEU A 44 5.37 5.71 2.34
CA LEU A 44 6.69 6.32 2.27
C LEU A 44 6.97 6.87 0.86
N GLU A 45 6.57 6.12 -0.17
CA GLU A 45 6.77 6.49 -1.57
C GLU A 45 5.65 5.94 -2.46
N MET A 46 5.30 6.70 -3.50
CA MET A 46 4.46 6.24 -4.60
C MET A 46 5.34 5.93 -5.80
N ILE A 47 5.43 4.65 -6.18
CA ILE A 47 6.29 4.19 -7.28
C ILE A 47 5.52 4.21 -8.60
N ALA A 48 4.29 3.71 -8.57
CA ALA A 48 3.41 3.69 -9.74
C ALA A 48 1.95 3.81 -9.29
N LYS A 49 1.13 4.46 -10.12
CA LYS A 49 -0.32 4.46 -10.06
C LYS A 49 -0.90 4.86 -11.42
N PRO A 50 -2.20 4.62 -11.68
CA PRO A 50 -2.88 5.20 -12.83
C PRO A 50 -2.77 6.74 -12.88
N ALA A 51 -2.66 7.28 -14.09
CA ALA A 51 -2.49 8.72 -14.34
C ALA A 51 -3.72 9.39 -14.96
N ASP A 52 -4.78 8.65 -15.25
CA ASP A 52 -6.03 9.20 -15.80
C ASP A 52 -6.64 10.24 -14.87
N GLU A 53 -7.08 11.37 -15.43
CA GLU A 53 -7.60 12.53 -14.68
C GLU A 53 -8.80 12.16 -13.80
N GLU A 54 -9.66 11.25 -14.27
CA GLU A 54 -10.81 10.76 -13.50
C GLU A 54 -10.40 10.04 -12.21
N VAL A 55 -9.23 9.41 -12.19
CA VAL A 55 -8.70 8.67 -11.02
C VAL A 55 -7.99 9.60 -10.03
N LEU A 56 -7.51 10.77 -10.50
CA LEU A 56 -6.78 11.73 -9.66
C LEU A 56 -7.68 12.50 -8.67
N ILE A 57 -9.00 12.53 -8.87
CA ILE A 57 -9.94 13.35 -8.08
C ILE A 57 -10.01 12.91 -6.60
N PHE A 58 -9.70 11.65 -6.31
CA PHE A 58 -9.83 11.06 -4.98
C PHE A 58 -8.52 11.02 -4.18
N TRP A 59 -7.49 11.73 -4.66
CA TRP A 59 -6.16 11.78 -4.05
C TRP A 59 -5.77 13.19 -3.61
#